data_AF-A0AAJ0G725-F1
#
_entry.id   AF-A0AAJ0G725-F1
#
_cell.length_a   1.000
_cell.length_b   1.000
_cell.length_c   1.000
_cell.angle_alpha   90.00
_cell.angle_beta   90.00
_cell.angle_gamma   90.00
#
_symmetry.space_group_name_H-M   'P 1'
#
loop_
_entity.id
_entity.type
_entity.pdbx_description
1 polymer ?
#
loop_
_entity_poly.entity_id
_entity_poly.type
_entity_poly.pdbx_seq_one_letter_code
_entity_poly.pdbx_strand_id
1 'polypeptide(L)'
;MYNNVHQWMVESPSQAAQDAWITLLDQLEAYDAAIVVGSHQVPGGVDGSFNLEATRDYVRTFRALVNESSSAEELYDKVRAAYPDRQGLTAPWLGCTAQFQAAT
;
A
#
# COMPACT_ATOMS: atom_id res chain seq x y z
N MET A 1 -9.75 0.42 0.88
CA MET A 1 -9.32 1.28 -0.26
C MET A 1 -8.62 2.50 0.30
N TYR A 2 -7.51 2.95 -0.30
CA TYR A 2 -6.73 4.09 0.19
C TYR A 2 -6.76 5.25 -0.79
N ASN A 3 -6.79 6.48 -0.27
CA ASN A 3 -6.77 7.71 -1.06
C ASN A 3 -5.70 8.67 -0.51
N ASN A 4 -4.60 8.79 -1.26
CA ASN A 4 -3.46 9.66 -0.97
C ASN A 4 -2.85 9.57 0.46
N VAL A 5 -2.94 8.38 1.06
CA VAL A 5 -2.29 8.04 2.34
C VAL A 5 -1.44 6.78 2.15
N HIS A 6 -0.46 6.58 3.02
CA HIS A 6 0.28 5.33 3.08
C HIS A 6 -0.62 4.18 3.55
N GLN A 7 -0.37 2.98 3.01
CA GLN A 7 -1.21 1.82 3.24
C GLN A 7 -0.75 0.97 4.42
N TRP A 8 -1.70 0.28 5.05
CA TRP A 8 -1.46 -0.58 6.21
C TRP A 8 -0.91 -1.95 5.78
N MET A 9 0.40 -2.03 5.54
CA MET A 9 1.04 -3.28 5.10
C MET A 9 1.26 -4.31 6.23
N VAL A 10 1.00 -3.95 7.48
CA VAL A 10 1.22 -4.80 8.68
C VAL A 10 0.49 -6.14 8.58
N GLU A 11 -0.71 -6.16 8.02
CA GLU A 11 -1.57 -7.34 7.89
C GLU A 11 -1.33 -8.12 6.58
N SER A 12 -0.39 -7.68 5.75
CA SER A 12 -0.02 -8.32 4.48
C SER A 12 1.49 -8.53 4.34
N PRO A 13 2.17 -9.17 5.32
CA PRO A 13 3.63 -9.32 5.31
C PRO A 13 4.13 -10.36 4.31
N SER A 14 3.25 -11.23 3.80
CA SER A 14 3.62 -12.30 2.86
C SER A 14 3.25 -11.94 1.42
N GLN A 15 4.03 -12.47 0.47
CA GLN A 15 3.73 -12.34 -0.95
C GLN A 15 2.33 -12.88 -1.29
N ALA A 16 1.93 -13.99 -0.68
CA ALA A 16 0.60 -14.57 -0.90
C ALA A 16 -0.53 -13.63 -0.45
N ALA A 17 -0.37 -12.92 0.67
CA ALA A 17 -1.36 -11.93 1.12
C ALA A 17 -1.44 -10.73 0.16
N GLN A 18 -0.28 -10.27 -0.35
CA GLN A 18 -0.21 -9.18 -1.31
C GLN A 18 -0.82 -9.57 -2.67
N ASP A 19 -0.58 -10.79 -3.15
CA ASP A 19 -1.16 -11.31 -4.39
C ASP A 19 -2.69 -11.50 -4.25
N ALA A 20 -3.17 -11.95 -3.08
CA ALA A 20 -4.59 -12.03 -2.78
C ALA A 20 -5.24 -10.64 -2.79
N TRP A 21 -4.56 -9.62 -2.24
CA TRP A 21 -5.02 -8.24 -2.32
C TRP A 21 -5.11 -7.75 -3.76
N ILE A 22 -4.08 -7.95 -4.58
CA ILE A 22 -4.12 -7.57 -6.00
C ILE A 22 -5.29 -8.27 -6.73
N THR A 23 -5.49 -9.57 -6.48
CA THR A 23 -6.60 -10.32 -7.07
C THR A 23 -7.96 -9.73 -6.69
N LEU A 24 -8.13 -9.30 -5.44
CA LEU A 24 -9.34 -8.63 -4.98
C LEU A 24 -9.53 -7.28 -5.68
N LEU A 25 -8.45 -6.52 -5.92
CA LEU A 25 -8.52 -5.26 -6.67
C LEU A 25 -8.97 -5.48 -8.12
N ASP A 26 -8.49 -6.54 -8.77
CA ASP A 26 -8.90 -6.90 -10.14
C ASP A 26 -10.38 -7.29 -10.21
N GLN A 27 -10.88 -8.01 -9.19
CA GLN A 27 -12.31 -8.30 -9.07
C GLN A 27 -13.14 -7.03 -8.86
N LEU A 28 -12.65 -6.08 -8.06
CA LEU A 28 -13.32 -4.81 -7.81
C LEU A 28 -13.38 -3.94 -9.07
N GLU A 29 -12.30 -3.89 -9.84
CA GLU A 29 -12.23 -3.15 -11.11
C GLU A 29 -13.23 -3.69 -12.14
N ALA A 30 -13.46 -5.01 -12.17
CA ALA A 30 -14.41 -5.65 -13.08
C ALA A 30 -15.88 -5.22 -12.89
N TYR A 31 -16.23 -4.62 -11.74
CA TYR A 31 -17.58 -4.07 -11.51
C TYR A 31 -17.80 -2.71 -12.18
N ASP A 32 -16.77 -2.09 -12.77
CA ASP A 32 -16.84 -0.79 -13.46
C ASP A 32 -17.55 0.31 -12.62
N ALA A 33 -17.20 0.37 -11.33
CA ALA A 33 -17.81 1.31 -10.41
C ALA A 33 -17.41 2.75 -10.76
N ALA A 34 -18.41 3.62 -10.95
CA ALA A 34 -18.17 5.05 -11.20
C ALA A 34 -17.46 5.76 -10.04
N ILE A 35 -17.70 5.30 -8.80
CA ILE A 35 -17.12 5.88 -7.58
C ILE A 35 -16.61 4.75 -6.71
N VAL A 36 -15.37 4.88 -6.25
CA VAL A 36 -14.78 4.05 -5.21
C VAL A 36 -14.39 4.94 -4.05
N VAL A 37 -15.01 4.70 -2.89
CA VAL A 37 -14.80 5.50 -1.67
C VAL A 37 -13.64 4.94 -0.86
N GLY A 38 -12.67 5.80 -0.54
CA GLY A 38 -11.53 5.45 0.31
C GLY A 38 -11.93 5.31 1.77
N SER A 39 -11.64 4.16 2.40
CA SER A 39 -11.83 3.98 3.84
C SER A 39 -10.79 4.76 4.66
N HIS A 40 -9.60 4.95 4.09
CA HIS A 40 -8.55 5.81 4.63
C HIS A 40 -8.16 6.84 3.57
N GLN A 41 -8.25 8.11 3.94
CA GLN A 41 -8.05 9.21 3.00
C GLN A 41 -7.55 10.48 3.67
N VAL A 42 -6.92 11.34 2.88
CA VAL A 42 -6.64 12.72 3.29
C VAL A 42 -7.95 13.52 3.37
N PRO A 43 -8.05 14.56 4.22
CA PRO A 43 -9.20 15.46 4.21
C PRO A 43 -9.43 16.07 2.82
N GLY A 44 -10.64 15.94 2.29
CA GLY A 44 -10.99 16.44 0.96
C GLY A 44 -10.42 15.61 -0.20
N GLY A 45 -9.95 14.39 0.06
CA GLY A 45 -9.54 13.45 -0.99
C GLY A 45 -10.67 13.19 -1.99
N VAL A 46 -10.32 13.10 -3.27
CA VAL A 46 -11.29 12.83 -4.33
C VAL A 46 -11.55 11.32 -4.39
N ASP A 47 -12.80 10.91 -4.21
CA ASP A 47 -13.20 9.52 -4.42
C ASP A 47 -13.34 9.23 -5.94
N GLY A 48 -12.96 8.03 -6.35
CA GLY A 48 -12.93 7.66 -7.76
C GLY A 48 -12.26 6.31 -8.01
N SER A 49 -12.57 5.71 -9.16
CA SER A 49 -12.05 4.40 -9.56
C SER A 49 -10.53 4.36 -9.65
N PHE A 50 -9.86 5.49 -9.91
CA PHE A 50 -8.40 5.60 -9.91
C PHE A 50 -7.73 5.17 -8.60
N ASN A 51 -8.45 5.18 -7.47
CA ASN A 51 -7.93 4.70 -6.19
C ASN A 51 -7.64 3.19 -6.19
N LEU A 52 -8.29 2.41 -7.07
CA LEU A 52 -7.99 0.98 -7.27
C LEU A 52 -6.56 0.80 -7.78
N GLU A 53 -6.21 1.47 -8.89
CA GLU A 53 -4.87 1.38 -9.47
C GLU A 53 -3.82 2.00 -8.54
N ALA A 54 -4.11 3.16 -7.95
CA ALA A 54 -3.21 3.78 -6.97
C ALA A 54 -2.99 2.90 -5.73
N THR A 55 -3.93 2.01 -5.42
CA THR A 55 -3.78 1.00 -4.36
C THR A 55 -2.90 -0.15 -4.82
N ARG A 56 -3.18 -0.70 -6.01
CA ARG A 56 -2.43 -1.78 -6.66
C ARG A 56 -0.95 -1.42 -6.83
N ASP A 57 -0.66 -0.21 -7.29
CA ASP A 57 0.69 0.31 -7.49
C ASP A 57 1.48 0.41 -6.19
N TYR A 58 0.83 0.83 -5.10
CA TYR A 58 1.48 0.86 -3.80
C TYR A 58 1.90 -0.53 -3.33
N VAL A 59 1.01 -1.53 -3.46
CA VAL A 59 1.31 -2.91 -3.06
C VAL A 59 2.47 -3.47 -3.89
N ARG A 60 2.45 -3.26 -5.22
CA ARG A 60 3.52 -3.70 -6.13
C ARG A 60 4.85 -3.02 -5.83
N THR A 61 4.85 -1.71 -5.66
CA THR A 61 6.05 -0.94 -5.33
C THR A 61 6.60 -1.34 -3.97
N PHE A 62 5.75 -1.46 -2.95
CA PHE A 62 6.17 -1.93 -1.63
C PHE A 62 6.89 -3.29 -1.75
N ARG A 63 6.29 -4.25 -2.46
CA ARG A 63 6.90 -5.56 -2.72
C ARG A 63 8.27 -5.47 -3.39
N ALA A 64 8.42 -4.60 -4.40
CA ALA A 64 9.70 -4.40 -5.07
C ALA A 64 10.75 -3.85 -4.10
N LEU A 65 10.40 -2.83 -3.32
CA LEU A 65 11.31 -2.20 -2.37
C LEU A 65 11.70 -3.15 -1.23
N VAL A 66 10.83 -4.08 -0.83
CA VAL A 66 11.17 -5.14 0.13
C VAL A 66 12.35 -5.97 -0.40
N ASN A 67 12.31 -6.39 -1.67
CA ASN A 67 13.38 -7.18 -2.28
C ASN A 67 14.69 -6.39 -2.47
N GLU A 68 14.60 -5.06 -2.48
CA GLU A 68 15.75 -4.17 -2.63
C GLU A 68 16.36 -3.74 -1.29
N SER A 69 15.74 -4.08 -0.16
CA SER A 69 16.10 -3.55 1.16
C SER A 69 16.60 -4.64 2.11
N SER A 70 17.54 -4.28 2.98
CA SER A 70 18.14 -5.18 3.97
C SER A 70 17.69 -4.89 5.41
N SER A 71 16.97 -3.78 5.65
CA SER A 71 16.40 -3.45 6.95
C SER A 71 15.06 -2.70 6.84
N ALA A 72 14.34 -2.64 7.96
CA ALA A 72 13.10 -1.87 8.06
C ALA A 72 13.33 -0.36 7.83
N GLU A 73 14.45 0.19 8.30
CA GLU A 73 14.81 1.60 8.05
C GLU A 73 15.06 1.86 6.58
N GLU A 74 15.83 0.99 5.90
CA GLU A 74 16.11 1.14 4.47
C GLU A 74 14.83 1.06 3.64
N LEU A 75 13.96 0.10 3.95
CA LEU A 75 12.66 -0.02 3.30
C LEU A 75 11.79 1.21 3.55
N TYR A 76 11.75 1.70 4.79
CA TYR A 76 10.95 2.87 5.16
C TYR A 76 11.38 4.12 4.38
N ASP A 77 12.68 4.39 4.30
CA ASP A 77 13.19 5.54 3.56
C ASP A 77 12.89 5.42 2.06
N LYS A 78 13.02 4.23 1.47
CA LYS A 78 12.64 3.98 0.07
C LYS A 78 11.15 4.15 -0.19
N VAL A 79 10.27 3.66 0.70
CA VAL A 79 8.82 3.82 0.58
C VAL A 79 8.43 5.31 0.67
N ARG A 80 9.08 6.06 1.57
CA ARG A 80 8.85 7.51 1.70
C ARG A 80 9.36 8.28 0.49
N ALA A 81 10.47 7.85 -0.11
CA ALA A 81 11.00 8.44 -1.34
C ALA A 81 10.10 8.15 -2.56
N ALA A 82 9.51 6.95 -2.65
CA ALA A 82 8.57 6.58 -3.71
C ALA A 82 7.23 7.30 -3.61
N TYR A 83 6.83 7.69 -2.39
CA TYR A 83 5.54 8.33 -2.11
C TYR A 83 5.66 9.55 -1.17
N PRO A 84 6.37 10.62 -1.58
CA PRO A 84 6.72 11.73 -0.70
C PRO A 84 5.51 12.54 -0.22
N ASP A 85 4.42 12.56 -1.00
CA ASP A 85 3.23 13.37 -0.73
C ASP A 85 2.12 12.60 0.02
N ARG A 86 2.31 11.30 0.26
CA ARG A 86 1.32 10.48 0.98
C ARG A 86 1.38 10.75 2.48
N GLN A 87 0.22 10.96 3.09
CA GLN A 87 0.14 11.22 4.52
C GLN A 87 0.18 9.93 5.36
N GLY A 88 0.42 10.09 6.67
CA GLY A 88 0.33 8.99 7.64
C GLY A 88 1.61 8.15 7.76
N LEU A 89 2.75 8.80 8.04
CA LEU A 89 4.08 8.20 8.12
C LEU A 89 4.24 7.07 9.16
N THR A 90 3.35 6.97 10.14
CA THR A 90 3.33 5.85 11.09
C THR A 90 2.96 4.53 10.41
N ALA A 91 2.03 4.53 9.46
CA ALA A 91 1.60 3.31 8.75
C ALA A 91 2.72 2.61 7.98
N PRO A 92 3.53 3.29 7.14
CA PRO A 92 4.63 2.65 6.43
C PRO A 92 5.71 2.21 7.40
N TRP A 93 6.01 2.95 8.49
CA TRP A 93 6.98 2.49 9.50
C TRP A 93 6.59 1.14 10.12
N LEU A 94 5.34 1.01 10.54
CA LEU A 94 4.83 -0.24 11.12
C LEU A 94 4.83 -1.38 10.09
N GLY A 95 4.42 -1.10 8.84
CA GLY A 95 4.46 -2.07 7.76
C GLY A 95 5.88 -2.56 7.45
N CYS A 96 6.86 -1.66 7.41
CA CYS A 96 8.26 -2.01 7.18
C CYS A 96 8.81 -2.85 8.34
N THR A 97 8.51 -2.48 9.58
CA THR A 97 8.93 -3.24 10.76
C THR A 97 8.36 -4.65 10.75
N ALA A 98 7.06 -4.80 10.45
CA ALA A 98 6.41 -6.10 10.37
C ALA A 98 7.03 -7.01 9.29
N GLN A 99 7.42 -6.44 8.15
CA GLN A 99 8.06 -7.18 7.05
C GLN A 99 9.38 -7.84 7.48
N PHE A 100 10.19 -7.14 8.28
CA PHE A 100 11.49 -7.63 8.75
C PHE A 100 11.42 -8.40 10.07
N GLN A 101 10.31 -8.32 10.81
CA GLN A 101 10.04 -9.17 11.98
C GLN A 101 9.56 -10.57 11.60
N ALA A 102 8.93 -10.74 10.43
CA ALA A 102 8.42 -12.02 9.96
C ALA A 102 9.52 -12.98 9.44
N ALA A 103 10.80 -12.60 9.49
CA ALA A 103 11.93 -13.34 8.92
C ALA A 103 12.72 -14.21 9.93
N THR A 104 12.17 -14.49 11.12
CA THR A 104 12.81 -15.36 12.14
C THR A 104 12.20 -16.76 12.19
#